data_AF-A0A6I2XT06-F1
#
_entry.id   AF-A0A6I2XT06-F1
#
_cell.length_a   1.000
_cell.length_b   1.000
_cell.length_c   1.000
_cell.angle_alpha   90.00
_cell.angle_beta   90.00
_cell.angle_gamma   90.00
#
_symmetry.space_group_name_H-M   'P 1'
#
loop_
_entity.id
_entity.type
_entity.pdbx_description
1 polymer ?
#
loop_
_entity_poly.entity_id
_entity_poly.type
_entity_poly.pdbx_seq_one_letter_code
_entity_poly.pdbx_strand_id
1 'polypeptide(L)'
;MADDADPSFWSWRSVDLRRHLEDLEFDAYEGAKAREDRNAVFASAFELLTPVALEVLQDFNLHVLAGVGDITVQPLSHREGLGLFGTWECSWPEQRGARSRFDDSLIPPLQLQVFFPGNFTHGHLMIGRPFYEDQPVSCWLMQVTDESDAWRQRHALESICETQVHEMIFTANWRIIPPVIGDHAP
;
A
#
# COMPACT_ATOMS: atom_id res chain seq x y z
N MET A 1 9.97 17.62 34.26
CA MET A 1 9.98 16.38 33.49
C MET A 1 8.89 16.53 32.47
N ALA A 2 9.25 16.87 31.23
CA ALA A 2 8.29 16.98 30.14
C ALA A 2 7.94 15.57 29.67
N ASP A 3 6.67 15.39 29.32
CA ASP A 3 6.02 14.14 28.91
C ASP A 3 6.81 13.40 27.81
N ASP A 4 7.32 12.21 28.12
CA ASP A 4 7.75 11.17 27.16
C ASP A 4 6.51 10.45 26.59
N ALA A 5 5.49 11.20 26.19
CA ALA A 5 4.34 10.62 25.51
C ALA A 5 4.74 10.34 24.06
N ASP A 6 4.66 9.07 23.66
CA ASP A 6 4.86 8.64 22.28
C ASP A 6 3.98 9.51 21.34
N PRO A 7 4.57 10.23 20.37
CA PRO A 7 3.81 11.12 19.50
C PRO A 7 2.63 10.40 18.84
N SER A 8 1.42 10.94 19.02
CA SER A 8 0.19 10.41 18.40
C SER A 8 0.33 10.20 16.88
N PHE A 9 -0.47 9.29 16.31
CA PHE A 9 -0.62 9.12 14.85
C PHE A 9 -0.69 10.46 14.10
N TRP A 10 -1.50 11.40 14.59
CA TRP A 10 -1.72 12.68 13.94
C TRP A 10 -0.51 13.62 14.00
N SER A 11 0.33 13.52 15.04
CA SER A 11 1.50 14.41 15.15
C SER A 11 2.48 14.24 14.00
N TRP A 12 2.81 13.00 13.63
CA TRP A 12 3.69 12.76 12.48
C TRP A 12 2.93 12.80 11.16
N ARG A 13 1.66 12.37 11.10
CA ARG A 13 0.88 12.41 9.85
C ARG A 13 0.59 13.84 9.39
N SER A 14 0.52 14.80 10.32
CA SER A 14 0.37 16.22 9.99
C SER A 14 1.54 16.77 9.16
N VAL A 15 2.74 16.19 9.27
CA VAL A 15 3.91 16.58 8.47
C VAL A 15 3.69 16.24 7.01
N ASP A 16 3.32 14.99 6.71
CA ASP A 16 3.03 14.54 5.35
C ASP A 16 1.84 15.32 4.75
N LEU A 17 0.80 15.59 5.56
CA LEU A 17 -0.35 16.36 5.09
C LEU A 17 0.05 17.79 4.68
N ARG A 18 0.92 18.47 5.43
CA ARG A 18 1.39 19.81 5.03
C ARG A 18 2.21 19.77 3.76
N ARG A 19 3.13 18.81 3.62
CA ARG A 19 3.94 18.66 2.39
C ARG A 19 3.06 18.38 1.17
N HIS A 20 2.05 17.52 1.33
CA HIS A 20 1.04 17.29 0.30
C HIS A 20 0.26 18.56 -0.09
N LEU A 21 -0.09 19.41 0.88
CA LEU A 21 -0.74 20.69 0.59
C LEU A 21 0.21 21.67 -0.10
N GLU A 22 1.48 21.72 0.29
CA GLU A 22 2.52 22.52 -0.36
C GLU A 22 2.74 22.09 -1.82
N ASP A 23 2.79 20.77 -2.08
CA ASP A 23 2.84 20.21 -3.43
C ASP A 23 1.71 20.75 -4.31
N LEU A 24 0.47 20.75 -3.79
CA LEU A 24 -0.71 21.26 -4.50
C LEU A 24 -0.65 22.78 -4.69
N GLU A 25 -0.21 23.53 -3.68
CA GLU A 25 -0.11 24.99 -3.73
C GLU A 25 0.91 25.44 -4.78
N PHE A 26 2.06 24.76 -4.86
CA PHE A 26 3.15 25.15 -5.74
C PHE A 26 3.19 24.41 -7.08
N ASP A 27 2.24 23.50 -7.30
CA ASP A 27 2.26 22.50 -8.38
C ASP A 27 3.67 21.90 -8.52
N ALA A 28 4.09 21.19 -7.48
CA ALA A 28 5.37 20.50 -7.40
C ALA A 28 5.19 19.17 -6.67
N TYR A 29 6.09 18.22 -6.88
CA TYR A 29 6.19 17.03 -6.02
C TYR A 29 7.50 17.10 -5.26
N GLU A 30 7.45 17.38 -3.97
CA GLU A 30 8.62 17.52 -3.10
C GLU A 30 9.64 18.52 -3.68
N GLY A 31 9.12 19.61 -4.26
CA GLY A 31 9.89 20.66 -4.94
C GLY A 31 10.17 20.43 -6.43
N ALA A 32 9.93 19.23 -6.96
CA ALA A 32 10.10 18.94 -8.39
C ALA A 32 8.93 19.48 -9.23
N LYS A 33 9.23 20.31 -10.24
CA LYS A 33 8.19 20.91 -11.11
C LYS A 33 8.04 20.21 -12.45
N ALA A 34 9.13 19.88 -13.14
CA ALA A 34 9.05 19.18 -14.41
C ALA A 34 8.55 17.73 -14.22
N ARG A 35 7.82 17.19 -15.20
CA ARG A 35 7.21 15.87 -15.06
C ARG A 35 8.26 14.78 -14.87
N GLU A 36 9.37 14.88 -15.58
CA GLU A 36 10.50 13.97 -15.50
C GLU A 36 11.11 13.96 -14.09
N ASP A 37 11.28 15.13 -13.48
CA ASP A 37 11.79 15.26 -12.12
C ASP A 37 10.79 14.69 -11.09
N ARG A 38 9.49 14.96 -11.27
CA ARG A 38 8.43 14.38 -10.41
C ARG A 38 8.40 12.84 -10.52
N ASN A 39 8.61 12.30 -11.72
CA ASN A 39 8.72 10.85 -11.93
C ASN A 39 9.96 10.28 -11.22
N ALA A 40 11.08 11.00 -11.19
CA ALA A 40 12.29 10.60 -10.47
C ALA A 40 12.11 10.63 -8.93
N VAL A 41 11.39 11.63 -8.41
CA VAL A 41 10.95 11.67 -7.01
C VAL A 41 10.10 10.44 -6.70
N PHE A 42 9.08 10.16 -7.52
CA PHE A 42 8.22 8.99 -7.34
C PHE A 42 8.98 7.66 -7.37
N ALA A 43 9.94 7.51 -8.30
CA ALA A 43 10.78 6.32 -8.38
C ALA A 43 11.64 6.14 -7.14
N SER A 44 12.26 7.21 -6.65
CA SER A 44 13.06 7.19 -5.42
C SER A 44 12.20 6.83 -4.20
N ALA A 45 10.97 7.39 -4.14
CA ALA A 45 10.01 7.11 -3.09
C ALA A 45 9.57 5.63 -3.07
N PHE A 46 9.39 4.99 -4.24
CA PHE A 46 9.10 3.56 -4.35
C PHE A 46 10.25 2.69 -3.82
N GLU A 47 11.49 3.02 -4.17
CA GLU A 47 12.67 2.29 -3.66
C GLU A 47 12.81 2.43 -2.14
N LEU A 48 12.60 3.63 -1.59
CA LEU A 48 12.62 3.88 -0.14
C LEU A 48 11.49 3.15 0.61
N LEU A 49 10.31 3.03 0.00
CA LEU A 49 9.18 2.31 0.60
C LEU A 49 9.31 0.80 0.51
N THR A 50 10.08 0.27 -0.44
CA THR A 50 10.15 -1.18 -0.68
C THR A 50 10.55 -1.98 0.57
N PRO A 51 11.57 -1.62 1.35
CA PRO A 51 11.88 -2.31 2.61
C PRO A 51 10.71 -2.32 3.60
N VAL A 52 10.00 -1.21 3.75
CA VAL A 52 8.87 -1.06 4.69
C VAL A 52 7.67 -1.91 4.23
N ALA A 53 7.36 -1.88 2.93
CA ALA A 53 6.28 -2.67 2.35
C ALA A 53 6.56 -4.18 2.48
N LEU A 54 7.79 -4.61 2.23
CA LEU A 54 8.20 -6.00 2.41
C LEU A 54 8.11 -6.44 3.86
N GLU A 55 8.48 -5.58 4.83
CA GLU A 55 8.34 -5.89 6.25
C GLU A 55 6.88 -6.04 6.67
N VAL A 56 5.99 -5.15 6.22
CA VAL A 56 4.54 -5.26 6.48
C VAL A 56 3.97 -6.56 5.90
N LEU A 57 4.35 -6.92 4.67
CA LEU A 57 3.91 -8.19 4.07
C LEU A 57 4.51 -9.41 4.78
N GLN A 58 5.74 -9.32 5.28
CA GLN A 58 6.40 -10.38 6.02
C GLN A 58 5.74 -10.59 7.39
N ASP A 59 5.41 -9.51 8.11
CA ASP A 59 4.68 -9.58 9.37
C ASP A 59 3.29 -10.19 9.17
N PHE A 60 2.57 -9.76 8.12
CA PHE A 60 1.31 -10.37 7.73
C PHE A 60 1.46 -11.87 7.44
N ASN A 61 2.48 -12.24 6.67
CA ASN A 61 2.76 -13.63 6.34
C ASN A 61 3.00 -14.48 7.60
N LEU A 62 3.83 -13.99 8.52
CA LEU A 62 4.16 -14.71 9.75
C LEU A 62 2.96 -14.83 10.70
N HIS A 63 2.23 -13.74 10.92
CA HIS A 63 1.21 -13.67 11.97
C HIS A 63 -0.19 -14.08 11.51
N VAL A 64 -0.51 -13.97 10.22
CA VAL A 64 -1.83 -14.30 9.67
C VAL A 64 -1.79 -15.53 8.77
N LEU A 65 -0.73 -15.69 7.97
CA LEU A 65 -0.64 -16.78 6.99
C LEU A 65 0.21 -17.97 7.47
N ALA A 66 0.66 -18.00 8.73
CA ALA A 66 1.53 -19.06 9.26
C ALA A 66 2.80 -19.31 8.40
N GLY A 67 3.30 -18.28 7.73
CA GLY A 67 4.52 -18.34 6.92
C GLY A 67 4.37 -18.98 5.54
N VAL A 68 3.16 -19.28 5.05
CA VAL A 68 2.96 -19.92 3.73
C VAL A 68 2.80 -18.93 2.56
N GLY A 69 2.86 -17.63 2.84
CA GLY A 69 2.82 -16.57 1.86
C GLY A 69 4.11 -16.47 1.05
N ASP A 70 3.93 -16.21 -0.25
CA ASP A 70 4.98 -15.91 -1.22
C ASP A 70 4.90 -14.42 -1.57
N ILE A 71 5.99 -13.70 -1.30
CA ILE A 71 6.06 -12.24 -1.44
C ILE A 71 6.87 -11.88 -2.69
N THR A 72 6.31 -11.03 -3.53
CA THR A 72 6.96 -10.57 -4.76
C THR A 72 6.86 -9.05 -4.92
N VAL A 73 7.77 -8.49 -5.70
CA VAL A 73 7.77 -7.07 -6.06
C VAL A 73 7.64 -6.94 -7.56
N GLN A 74 6.61 -6.23 -8.00
CA GLN A 74 6.50 -5.77 -9.39
C GLN A 74 7.11 -4.37 -9.45
N PRO A 75 8.24 -4.18 -10.15
CA PRO A 75 8.90 -2.90 -10.22
C PRO A 75 8.02 -1.87 -10.94
N LEU A 76 8.39 -0.59 -10.82
CA LEU A 76 7.69 0.47 -11.50
C LEU A 76 7.61 0.23 -13.01
N SER A 77 6.40 0.33 -13.54
CA SER A 77 6.11 0.25 -14.97
C SER A 77 5.03 1.25 -15.34
N HIS A 78 4.92 1.57 -16.62
CA HIS A 78 3.81 2.38 -17.11
C HIS A 78 2.58 1.50 -17.32
N ARG A 79 1.45 1.95 -16.77
CA ARG A 79 0.15 1.31 -16.94
C ARG A 79 -0.87 2.35 -17.44
N GLU A 80 -1.62 1.97 -18.47
CA GLU A 80 -2.68 2.81 -19.02
C GLU A 80 -3.68 3.20 -17.92
N GLY A 81 -4.09 4.47 -17.89
CA GLY A 81 -4.93 5.05 -16.84
C GLY A 81 -4.23 5.37 -15.50
N LEU A 82 -3.19 4.61 -15.11
CA LEU A 82 -2.53 4.74 -13.80
C LEU A 82 -1.18 5.48 -13.84
N GLY A 83 -0.58 5.66 -15.01
CA GLY A 83 0.74 6.29 -15.13
C GLY A 83 1.86 5.35 -14.65
N LEU A 84 2.82 5.88 -13.87
CA LEU A 84 3.80 5.01 -13.22
C LEU A 84 3.13 4.22 -12.10
N PHE A 85 3.39 2.93 -12.05
CA PHE A 85 2.68 1.99 -11.17
C PHE A 85 3.62 0.89 -10.70
N GLY A 86 3.56 0.53 -9.42
CA GLY A 86 4.32 -0.57 -8.84
C GLY A 86 3.55 -1.26 -7.73
N THR A 87 3.88 -2.53 -7.47
CA THR A 87 3.18 -3.33 -6.47
C THR A 87 4.14 -4.19 -5.65
N TRP A 88 3.81 -4.36 -4.38
CA TRP A 88 4.32 -5.44 -3.53
C TRP A 88 3.17 -6.38 -3.26
N GLU A 89 3.36 -7.67 -3.54
CA GLU A 89 2.28 -8.66 -3.53
C GLU A 89 2.59 -9.80 -2.58
N CYS A 90 1.57 -10.30 -1.89
CA CYS A 90 1.63 -11.53 -1.12
C CYS A 90 0.54 -12.50 -1.59
N SER A 91 0.95 -13.68 -2.08
CA SER A 91 0.03 -14.74 -2.51
C SER A 91 0.22 -15.99 -1.65
N TRP A 92 -0.82 -16.80 -1.47
CA TRP A 92 -0.71 -18.04 -0.68
C TRP A 92 -1.67 -19.12 -1.21
N PRO A 93 -1.49 -20.40 -0.85
CA PRO A 93 -2.18 -21.53 -1.50
C PRO A 93 -3.71 -21.39 -1.52
N GLU A 94 -4.32 -21.04 -0.38
CA GLU A 94 -5.75 -20.90 -0.21
C GLU A 94 -6.30 -19.75 -1.08
N GLN A 95 -5.61 -18.60 -1.13
CA GLN A 95 -5.99 -17.49 -1.99
C GLN A 95 -5.90 -17.83 -3.48
N ARG A 96 -4.83 -18.52 -3.91
CA ARG A 96 -4.66 -18.91 -5.32
C ARG A 96 -5.74 -19.88 -5.81
N GLY A 97 -6.31 -20.68 -4.92
CA GLY A 97 -7.43 -21.58 -5.21
C GLY A 97 -8.82 -20.97 -5.00
N ALA A 98 -8.91 -19.78 -4.39
CA ALA A 98 -10.16 -19.15 -4.04
C ALA A 98 -10.83 -18.48 -5.25
N ARG A 99 -12.17 -18.47 -5.22
CA ARG A 99 -13.01 -17.75 -6.18
C ARG A 99 -13.95 -16.80 -5.46
N SER A 100 -14.22 -15.67 -6.12
CA SER A 100 -15.22 -14.71 -5.71
C SER A 100 -16.61 -15.35 -5.73
N ARG A 101 -17.36 -15.20 -4.64
CA ARG A 101 -18.75 -15.67 -4.55
C ARG A 101 -19.73 -14.78 -5.33
N PHE A 102 -19.28 -13.63 -5.82
CA PHE A 102 -20.12 -12.68 -6.55
C PHE A 102 -20.12 -12.93 -8.06
N ASP A 103 -18.99 -13.33 -8.62
CA ASP A 103 -18.78 -13.44 -10.07
C ASP A 103 -17.89 -14.62 -10.50
N ASP A 104 -17.52 -15.51 -9.57
CA ASP A 104 -16.69 -16.71 -9.80
C ASP A 104 -15.25 -16.43 -10.31
N SER A 105 -14.83 -15.16 -10.30
CA SER A 105 -13.46 -14.76 -10.66
C SER A 105 -12.43 -15.26 -9.64
N LEU A 106 -11.17 -15.41 -10.07
CA LEU A 106 -10.07 -15.72 -9.13
C LEU A 106 -9.82 -14.53 -8.21
N ILE A 107 -9.55 -14.81 -6.94
CA ILE A 107 -9.12 -13.76 -6.00
C ILE A 107 -7.68 -13.35 -6.34
N PRO A 108 -7.35 -12.06 -6.53
CA PRO A 108 -5.97 -11.62 -6.74
C PRO A 108 -5.13 -11.79 -5.46
N PRO A 109 -3.79 -11.76 -5.56
CA PRO A 109 -2.94 -11.69 -4.37
C PRO A 109 -3.24 -10.42 -3.55
N LEU A 110 -2.80 -10.39 -2.30
CA LEU A 110 -2.84 -9.15 -1.52
C LEU A 110 -1.82 -8.18 -2.11
N GLN A 111 -2.20 -6.92 -2.31
CA GLN A 111 -1.39 -5.95 -3.05
C GLN A 111 -1.24 -4.64 -2.30
N LEU A 112 -0.02 -4.28 -1.95
CA LEU A 112 0.33 -2.90 -1.59
C LEU A 112 0.72 -2.19 -2.89
N GLN A 113 0.00 -1.15 -3.28
CA GLN A 113 0.19 -0.52 -4.60
C GLN A 113 0.56 0.96 -4.48
N VAL A 114 1.42 1.41 -5.38
CA VAL A 114 1.68 2.83 -5.64
C VAL A 114 1.32 3.18 -7.07
N PHE A 115 0.89 4.42 -7.28
CA PHE A 115 0.64 4.92 -8.62
C PHE A 115 0.84 6.43 -8.72
N PHE A 116 1.19 6.89 -9.92
CA PHE A 116 1.37 8.30 -10.24
C PHE A 116 0.88 8.63 -11.66
N PRO A 117 -0.42 8.96 -11.80
CA PRO A 117 -1.02 9.33 -13.08
C PRO A 117 -0.41 10.60 -13.67
N GLY A 118 -0.53 10.75 -14.99
CA GLY A 118 0.10 11.85 -15.74
C GLY A 118 -0.37 13.25 -15.34
N ASN A 119 -1.62 13.39 -14.92
CA ASN A 119 -2.26 14.65 -14.53
C ASN A 119 -2.19 14.93 -13.02
N PHE A 120 -1.54 14.07 -12.24
CA PHE A 120 -1.45 14.24 -10.78
C PHE A 120 -0.23 15.09 -10.42
N THR A 121 -0.34 15.80 -9.30
CA THR A 121 0.77 16.58 -8.74
C THR A 121 1.84 15.67 -8.13
N HIS A 122 1.45 14.64 -7.38
CA HIS A 122 2.34 13.68 -6.70
C HIS A 122 1.79 12.23 -6.72
N GLY A 123 2.63 11.29 -6.30
CA GLY A 123 2.29 9.87 -6.18
C GLY A 123 1.42 9.54 -4.96
N HIS A 124 0.81 8.35 -5.00
CA HIS A 124 -0.11 7.88 -3.96
C HIS A 124 0.05 6.39 -3.68
N LEU A 125 -0.30 6.00 -2.45
CA LEU A 125 -0.50 4.62 -2.02
C LEU A 125 -2.00 4.28 -2.16
N MET A 126 -2.35 3.07 -2.62
CA MET A 126 -3.75 2.70 -2.79
C MET A 126 -4.07 1.26 -2.40
N ILE A 127 -5.34 1.04 -2.09
CA ILE A 127 -5.92 -0.31 -2.07
C ILE A 127 -6.01 -0.84 -3.50
N GLY A 128 -5.73 -2.13 -3.71
CA GLY A 128 -5.62 -2.77 -5.04
C GLY A 128 -6.88 -2.87 -5.90
N ARG A 129 -7.83 -1.93 -5.76
CA ARG A 129 -9.05 -1.86 -6.58
C ARG A 129 -8.80 -1.07 -7.87
N PRO A 130 -9.55 -1.36 -8.94
CA PRO A 130 -9.53 -0.54 -10.14
C PRO A 130 -9.86 0.91 -9.79
N PHE A 131 -9.08 1.84 -10.32
CA PHE A 131 -9.42 3.25 -10.34
C PHE A 131 -10.68 3.42 -11.18
N TYR A 132 -11.77 3.87 -10.57
CA TYR A 132 -12.94 4.32 -11.32
C TYR A 132 -12.70 5.79 -11.69
N GLU A 133 -12.59 6.08 -12.98
CA GLU A 133 -12.29 7.43 -13.51
C GLU A 133 -13.26 8.51 -13.00
N ASP A 134 -14.45 8.11 -12.52
CA ASP A 134 -15.53 8.97 -12.02
C ASP A 134 -15.63 9.05 -10.50
N GLN A 135 -14.73 8.45 -9.72
CA GLN A 135 -14.77 8.49 -8.25
C GLN A 135 -13.55 9.18 -7.62
N PRO A 136 -13.75 9.93 -6.52
CA PRO A 136 -12.64 10.44 -5.73
C PRO A 136 -11.76 9.28 -5.26
N VAL A 137 -10.46 9.45 -5.41
CA VAL A 137 -9.47 8.41 -5.11
C VAL A 137 -9.45 8.14 -3.60
N SER A 138 -9.78 6.92 -3.21
CA SER A 138 -9.56 6.44 -1.84
C SER A 138 -8.12 5.94 -1.69
N CYS A 139 -7.19 6.87 -1.55
CA CYS A 139 -5.74 6.63 -1.48
C CYS A 139 -5.09 7.38 -0.31
N TRP A 140 -3.85 7.00 0.00
CA TRP A 140 -3.01 7.65 0.99
C TRP A 140 -1.91 8.48 0.30
N LEU A 141 -1.54 9.59 0.94
CA LEU A 141 -0.43 10.44 0.53
C LEU A 141 0.88 9.64 0.52
N MET A 142 1.71 9.84 -0.50
CA MET A 142 3.05 9.23 -0.61
C MET A 142 4.13 10.33 -0.57
N GLN A 143 4.32 10.91 0.61
CA GLN A 143 5.30 11.98 0.84
C GLN A 143 6.56 11.35 1.42
N VAL A 144 7.43 10.87 0.51
CA VAL A 144 8.62 10.06 0.85
C VAL A 144 9.82 10.56 0.08
N THR A 145 10.77 11.15 0.81
CA THR A 145 12.06 11.63 0.28
C THR A 145 13.26 11.01 0.98
N ASP A 146 13.04 10.38 2.13
CA ASP A 146 14.06 9.66 2.89
C ASP A 146 13.49 8.42 3.60
N GLU A 147 14.35 7.70 4.33
CA GLU A 147 13.98 6.50 5.08
C GLU A 147 13.00 6.79 6.22
N SER A 148 13.13 7.93 6.91
CA SER A 148 12.21 8.30 8.00
C SER A 148 10.80 8.50 7.46
N ASP A 149 10.68 9.15 6.31
CA ASP A 149 9.40 9.32 5.61
C ASP A 149 8.76 7.99 5.22
N ALA A 150 9.57 7.05 4.72
CA ALA A 150 9.10 5.72 4.34
C ALA A 150 8.51 4.98 5.55
N TRP A 151 9.20 5.01 6.69
CA TRP A 151 8.72 4.38 7.93
C TRP A 151 7.43 5.00 8.47
N ARG A 152 7.22 6.32 8.28
CA ARG A 152 5.93 6.94 8.61
C ARG A 152 4.78 6.39 7.78
N GLN A 153 5.03 5.87 6.58
CA GLN A 153 3.97 5.26 5.76
C GLN A 153 3.57 3.85 6.23
N ARG A 154 4.29 3.24 7.17
CA ARG A 154 4.02 1.86 7.64
C ARG A 154 2.57 1.65 8.03
N HIS A 155 1.99 2.55 8.83
CA HIS A 155 0.60 2.42 9.25
C HIS A 155 -0.41 2.49 8.10
N ALA A 156 -0.11 3.26 7.04
CA ALA A 156 -0.95 3.27 5.84
C ALA A 156 -0.89 1.92 5.13
N LEU A 157 0.31 1.34 4.98
CA LEU A 157 0.52 0.02 4.39
C LEU A 157 -0.18 -1.09 5.19
N GLU A 158 -0.06 -1.07 6.53
CA GLU A 158 -0.76 -1.99 7.42
C GLU A 158 -2.28 -1.87 7.28
N SER A 159 -2.80 -0.63 7.24
CA SER A 159 -4.24 -0.37 7.06
C SER A 159 -4.76 -0.86 5.69
N ILE A 160 -3.97 -0.67 4.63
CA ILE A 160 -4.27 -1.16 3.28
C ILE A 160 -4.29 -2.70 3.28
N CYS A 161 -3.33 -3.33 3.96
CA CYS A 161 -3.23 -4.78 4.12
C CYS A 161 -4.48 -5.32 4.83
N GLU A 162 -4.82 -4.80 6.02
CA GLU A 162 -5.99 -5.21 6.80
C GLU A 162 -7.29 -5.07 6.00
N THR A 163 -7.46 -3.93 5.33
CA THR A 163 -8.66 -3.66 4.53
C THR A 163 -8.83 -4.68 3.41
N GLN A 164 -7.74 -5.04 2.71
CA GLN A 164 -7.79 -6.05 1.65
C GLN A 164 -8.08 -7.44 2.17
N VAL A 165 -7.47 -7.82 3.30
CA VAL A 165 -7.74 -9.14 3.91
C VAL A 165 -9.21 -9.27 4.26
N HIS A 166 -9.79 -8.24 4.88
CA HIS A 166 -11.21 -8.24 5.22
C HIS A 166 -12.09 -8.31 3.95
N GLU A 167 -11.74 -7.58 2.90
CA GLU A 167 -12.40 -7.66 1.60
C GLU A 167 -12.30 -9.06 0.98
N MET A 168 -11.14 -9.71 1.05
CA MET A 168 -10.92 -11.05 0.51
C MET A 168 -11.74 -12.11 1.25
N ILE A 169 -11.83 -12.03 2.57
CA ILE A 169 -12.69 -12.90 3.39
C ILE A 169 -14.16 -12.73 2.98
N PHE A 170 -14.59 -11.50 2.73
CA PHE A 170 -15.95 -11.22 2.30
C PHE A 170 -16.22 -11.65 0.85
N THR A 171 -15.23 -11.54 -0.04
CA THR A 171 -15.37 -11.85 -1.45
C THR A 171 -15.30 -13.36 -1.72
N ALA A 172 -14.41 -14.07 -1.03
CA ALA A 172 -14.33 -15.52 -1.10
C ALA A 172 -15.09 -16.16 0.06
N ASN A 173 -14.38 -16.47 1.15
CA ASN A 173 -14.89 -16.92 2.44
C ASN A 173 -13.72 -16.99 3.45
N TRP A 174 -14.03 -17.29 4.72
CA TRP A 174 -13.06 -17.35 5.81
C TRP A 174 -11.93 -18.37 5.61
N ARG A 175 -12.13 -19.43 4.81
CA ARG A 175 -11.08 -20.43 4.51
C ARG A 175 -10.00 -19.91 3.58
N ILE A 176 -10.13 -18.67 3.09
CA ILE A 176 -9.04 -18.02 2.40
C ILE A 176 -7.86 -17.78 3.33
N ILE A 177 -8.06 -17.66 4.65
CA ILE A 177 -6.96 -17.58 5.61
C ILE A 177 -6.60 -19.00 6.06
N PRO A 178 -5.33 -19.42 5.97
CA PRO A 178 -4.93 -20.75 6.42
C PRO A 178 -5.23 -20.90 7.92
N PRO A 179 -5.57 -22.10 8.39
CA PRO A 179 -5.77 -22.33 9.81
C PRO A 179 -4.47 -22.05 10.56
N VAL A 180 -4.53 -21.27 11.64
CA VAL A 180 -3.40 -21.12 12.56
C VAL A 180 -3.12 -22.49 13.15
N ILE A 181 -1.99 -23.11 12.79
CA ILE A 181 -1.55 -24.35 13.41
C ILE A 181 -0.95 -23.98 14.77
N GLY A 182 -1.80 -23.88 15.79
CA GLY A 182 -1.42 -23.56 17.17
C GLY A 182 -2.62 -23.40 18.10
N ASP A 183 -2.88 -24.45 18.91
CA ASP A 183 -3.68 -24.50 20.15
C ASP A 183 -5.12 -23.95 20.16
N HIS A 184 -5.96 -24.45 19.27
CA HIS A 184 -7.37 -24.66 19.61
C HIS A 184 -7.73 -26.14 19.43
N ALA A 185 -7.26 -26.97 20.36
CA ALA A 185 -7.98 -28.19 20.69
C ALA A 185 -9.29 -27.79 21.43
N PRO A 186 -10.42 -28.46 21.15
CA PRO A 186 -11.68 -28.21 21.84
C PRO A 186 -11.60 -28.49 23.35
#